data_AF-A0AAW0G467-F1
#
_entry.id   AF-A0AAW0G467-F1
#
_cell.length_a   1.000
_cell.length_b   1.000
_cell.length_c   1.000
_cell.angle_alpha   90.00
_cell.angle_beta   90.00
_cell.angle_gamma   90.00
#
_symmetry.space_group_name_H-M   'P 1'
#
loop_
_entity.id
_entity.type
_entity.pdbx_description
1 polymer ?
#
loop_
_entity_poly.entity_id
_entity_poly.type
_entity_poly.pdbx_seq_one_letter_code
_entity_poly.pdbx_strand_id
1 'polypeptide(L)'
;MGGFFLTTLLTSFVFDNLDADIKRLVPTAENPNSTLIHITAGMLIPLEHGITLDDLQCSDELWKKSKLNPYAIPDDLPPNPDVYKLMRIHEERERHPSGLLRRTRFNAWVILYTLVHHGPGYFRKFRRELGKPEVIEQIPLVKTRQIPV
;
A
#
# COMPACT_ATOMS: atom_id res chain seq x y z
N MET A 1 34.23 -2.00 9.15
CA MET A 1 33.82 -2.72 7.93
C MET A 1 32.63 -1.99 7.35
N GLY A 2 32.78 -1.39 6.17
CA GLY A 2 31.78 -0.52 5.55
C GLY A 2 30.64 -1.32 4.93
N GLY A 3 29.44 -1.17 5.50
CA GLY A 3 28.21 -1.63 4.87
C GLY A 3 27.72 -0.58 3.88
N PHE A 4 27.48 -1.00 2.64
CA PHE A 4 26.79 -0.20 1.63
C PHE A 4 25.35 0.04 2.10
N PHE A 5 25.06 1.25 2.58
CA PHE A 5 23.68 1.70 2.74
C PHE A 5 23.15 2.09 1.36
N LEU A 6 22.23 1.31 0.81
CA LEU A 6 21.47 1.69 -0.38
C LEU A 6 20.67 2.96 -0.04
N THR A 7 21.06 4.07 -0.65
CA THR A 7 20.83 5.45 -0.22
C THR A 7 19.51 6.05 -0.70
N THR A 8 18.54 5.26 -1.11
CA THR A 8 17.26 5.82 -1.54
C THR A 8 16.13 5.06 -0.89
N LEU A 9 15.61 5.61 0.22
CA LEU A 9 14.32 5.26 0.83
C LEU A 9 13.13 5.34 -0.18
N LEU A 10 13.39 5.74 -1.42
CA LEU A 10 12.49 5.86 -2.55
C LEU A 10 12.39 4.59 -3.40
N THR A 11 12.81 3.43 -2.91
CA THR A 11 12.68 2.16 -3.64
C THR A 11 12.41 1.03 -2.68
N SER A 12 11.35 0.27 -2.96
CA SER A 12 11.03 -0.97 -2.27
C SER A 12 11.72 -2.15 -2.95
N PHE A 13 12.19 -3.10 -2.15
CA PHE A 13 12.79 -4.34 -2.60
C PHE A 13 11.82 -5.47 -2.30
N VAL A 14 11.48 -6.24 -3.32
CA VAL A 14 10.62 -7.42 -3.20
C VAL A 14 11.45 -8.63 -3.60
N PHE A 15 11.38 -9.66 -2.77
CA PHE A 15 11.97 -10.96 -3.06
C PHE A 15 10.87 -12.01 -3.06
N ASP A 16 10.91 -12.90 -4.03
CA ASP A 16 10.02 -14.06 -4.10
C ASP A 16 10.82 -15.33 -4.36
N ASN A 17 10.37 -16.44 -3.80
CA ASN A 17 10.99 -17.75 -4.01
C ASN A 17 10.21 -18.45 -5.13
N LEU A 18 10.88 -18.62 -6.27
CA LEU A 18 10.38 -19.30 -7.44
C LEU A 18 10.91 -20.73 -7.49
N ASP A 19 10.00 -21.68 -7.56
CA ASP A 19 10.31 -23.08 -7.80
C ASP A 19 10.10 -23.38 -9.29
N ALA A 20 11.18 -23.71 -9.99
CA ALA A 20 11.16 -24.03 -11.42
C ALA A 20 11.54 -25.49 -11.66
N ASP A 21 10.66 -26.22 -12.35
CA ASP A 21 10.96 -27.56 -12.86
C ASP A 21 11.73 -27.45 -14.19
N ILE A 22 13.06 -27.40 -14.11
CA ILE A 22 13.92 -27.29 -15.29
C ILE A 22 14.39 -28.69 -15.68
N LYS A 23 13.74 -29.25 -16.70
CA LYS A 23 14.11 -30.55 -17.29
C LYS A 23 15.48 -30.42 -17.97
N ARG A 24 16.49 -31.07 -17.40
CA ARG A 24 17.85 -31.10 -17.96
C ARG A 24 17.96 -32.21 -19.01
N LEU A 25 18.60 -31.93 -20.13
CA LEU A 25 18.90 -32.92 -21.16
C LEU A 25 20.03 -33.88 -20.73
N VAL A 26 20.93 -33.41 -19.87
CA VAL A 26 22.09 -34.18 -19.36
C VAL A 26 22.03 -34.22 -17.83
N PRO A 27 21.91 -35.40 -17.20
CA PRO A 27 21.95 -35.55 -15.75
C PRO A 27 23.32 -35.18 -15.18
N THR A 28 23.35 -34.34 -14.13
CA THR A 28 24.56 -34.07 -13.35
C THR A 28 24.75 -35.15 -12.28
N ALA A 29 25.99 -35.61 -12.10
CA ALA A 29 26.33 -36.73 -11.20
C ALA A 29 25.88 -36.55 -9.73
N GLU A 30 25.75 -35.30 -9.29
CA GLU A 30 25.40 -34.96 -7.90
C GLU A 30 23.89 -35.09 -7.60
N ASN A 31 23.02 -35.02 -8.61
CA ASN A 31 21.57 -35.14 -8.45
C ASN A 31 20.91 -35.53 -9.78
N PRO A 32 20.93 -36.82 -10.17
CA PRO A 32 20.50 -37.26 -11.50
C PRO A 32 18.99 -37.13 -11.74
N ASN A 33 18.18 -37.04 -10.67
CA ASN A 33 16.72 -37.02 -10.73
C ASN A 33 16.08 -35.71 -10.25
N SER A 34 16.86 -34.73 -9.78
CA SER A 34 16.31 -33.45 -9.32
C SER A 34 16.23 -32.47 -10.48
N THR A 35 15.01 -32.19 -10.93
CA THR A 35 14.70 -31.15 -11.92
C THR A 35 14.20 -29.86 -11.28
N LEU A 36 13.86 -29.90 -9.99
CA LEU A 36 13.40 -28.76 -9.22
C LEU A 36 14.57 -27.85 -8.85
N ILE A 37 14.47 -26.58 -9.23
CA ILE A 37 15.44 -25.53 -8.90
C ILE A 37 14.70 -24.47 -8.09
N HIS A 38 15.21 -24.20 -6.89
CA HIS A 38 14.76 -23.11 -6.04
C HIS A 38 15.56 -21.86 -6.38
N ILE A 39 14.88 -20.83 -6.90
CA ILE A 39 15.48 -19.55 -7.30
C ILE A 39 14.83 -18.45 -6.46
N THR A 40 15.61 -17.58 -5.84
CA THR A 40 15.07 -16.34 -5.27
C THR A 40 15.18 -15.24 -6.32
N ALA A 41 14.03 -14.73 -6.78
CA ALA A 41 13.97 -13.61 -7.70
C ALA A 41 13.83 -12.31 -6.91
N GLY A 42 14.58 -11.29 -7.33
CA GLY A 42 14.51 -9.94 -6.77
C GLY A 42 13.80 -8.98 -7.72
N MET A 43 13.19 -7.95 -7.14
CA MET A 43 12.50 -6.91 -7.89
C MET A 43 12.59 -5.59 -7.13
N LEU A 44 12.90 -4.52 -7.86
CA LEU A 44 12.85 -3.15 -7.36
C LEU A 44 11.57 -2.47 -7.82
N ILE A 45 10.91 -1.81 -6.87
CA ILE A 45 9.72 -0.99 -7.10
C ILE A 45 10.06 0.42 -6.61
N PRO A 46 10.41 1.35 -7.51
CA PRO A 46 10.59 2.75 -7.12
C PRO A 46 9.29 3.30 -6.51
N LEU A 47 9.41 4.08 -5.45
CA LEU A 47 8.32 4.84 -4.85
C LEU A 47 8.01 6.03 -5.78
N GLU A 48 7.31 5.72 -6.86
CA GLU A 48 6.72 6.72 -7.74
C GLU A 48 5.55 7.38 -6.99
N HIS A 49 4.76 8.29 -7.58
CA HIS A 49 3.73 9.13 -6.91
C HIS A 49 4.20 10.47 -6.32
N GLY A 50 5.38 10.97 -6.72
CA GLY A 50 5.87 12.29 -6.29
C GLY A 50 6.43 12.29 -4.86
N ILE A 51 6.68 11.11 -4.30
CA ILE A 51 7.31 10.93 -2.99
C ILE A 51 8.75 11.42 -3.08
N THR A 52 9.11 12.28 -2.14
CA THR A 52 10.45 12.81 -1.94
C THR A 52 11.05 12.25 -0.64
N LEU A 53 12.34 12.49 -0.41
CA LEU A 53 12.96 12.11 0.86
C LEU A 53 12.35 12.87 2.04
N ASP A 54 11.83 14.08 1.81
CA ASP A 54 11.17 14.87 2.85
C ASP A 54 9.88 14.21 3.35
N ASP A 55 9.19 13.47 2.48
CA ASP A 55 7.99 12.71 2.87
C ASP A 55 8.33 11.48 3.74
N LEU A 56 9.60 11.09 3.78
CA LEU A 56 10.10 9.91 4.52
C LEU A 56 10.87 10.29 5.78
N GLN A 57 10.78 11.53 6.25
CA GLN A 57 11.47 12.01 7.46
C GLN A 57 11.14 11.20 8.72
N CYS A 58 9.97 10.53 8.77
CA CYS A 58 9.58 9.69 9.88
C CYS A 58 9.98 8.21 9.73
N SER A 59 10.64 7.80 8.63
CA SER A 59 10.98 6.38 8.39
C SER A 59 11.84 5.79 9.50
N ASP A 60 12.81 6.57 9.98
CA ASP A 60 13.71 6.14 11.05
C ASP A 60 12.97 5.97 12.37
N GLU A 61 12.06 6.89 12.70
CA GLU A 61 11.25 6.79 13.91
C GLU A 61 10.27 5.61 13.83
N LEU A 62 9.63 5.44 12.67
CA LEU A 62 8.75 4.30 12.40
C LEU A 62 9.51 2.97 12.52
N TRP A 63 10.72 2.88 11.98
CA TRP A 63 11.54 1.67 12.07
C TRP A 63 11.97 1.38 13.50
N LYS A 64 12.39 2.39 14.27
CA LYS A 64 12.74 2.24 15.69
C LYS A 64 11.57 1.70 16.52
N LYS A 65 10.35 2.12 16.18
CA LYS A 65 9.10 1.76 16.86
C LYS A 65 8.37 0.56 16.23
N SER A 66 8.97 -0.08 15.23
CA SER A 66 8.35 -1.21 14.53
C SER A 66 8.55 -2.51 15.30
N LYS A 67 7.49 -3.31 15.42
CA LYS A 67 7.57 -4.68 15.94
C LYS A 67 8.41 -5.62 15.07
N LEU A 68 8.63 -5.24 13.82
CA LEU A 68 9.46 -6.00 12.87
C LEU A 68 10.94 -5.69 13.01
N ASN A 69 11.31 -4.64 13.76
CA ASN A 69 12.70 -4.33 14.01
C ASN A 69 13.22 -5.24 15.15
N PRO A 70 14.20 -6.13 14.89
CA PRO A 70 14.72 -7.05 15.89
C PRO A 70 15.48 -6.34 17.03
N TYR A 71 15.80 -5.07 16.86
CA TYR A 71 16.47 -4.22 17.83
C TYR A 71 15.55 -3.19 18.48
N ALA A 72 14.23 -3.29 18.28
CA ALA A 72 13.27 -2.39 18.92
C ALA A 72 13.27 -2.58 20.45
N ILE A 73 13.21 -1.48 21.18
CA ILE A 73 13.09 -1.48 22.64
C ILE A 73 11.61 -1.75 22.97
N PRO A 74 11.27 -2.82 23.73
CA PRO A 74 9.88 -3.17 24.00
C PRO A 74 9.04 -2.05 24.64
N ASP A 75 9.66 -1.25 25.52
CA ASP A 75 9.01 -0.14 26.21
C ASP A 75 8.69 1.05 25.29
N ASP A 76 9.39 1.16 24.15
CA ASP A 76 9.19 2.22 23.16
C ASP A 76 8.18 1.83 22.06
N LEU A 77 7.70 0.57 22.07
CA LEU A 77 6.74 0.12 21.07
C LEU A 77 5.39 0.82 21.28
N PRO A 78 4.78 1.36 20.21
CA PRO A 78 3.47 1.97 20.31
C PRO A 78 2.44 0.90 20.69
N PRO A 79 1.42 1.28 21.48
CA PRO A 79 0.31 0.38 21.75
C PRO A 79 -0.37 -0.02 20.44
N ASN A 80 -1.00 -1.19 20.42
CA ASN A 80 -1.74 -1.63 19.24
C ASN A 80 -2.74 -0.54 18.81
N PRO A 81 -2.78 -0.21 17.50
CA PRO A 81 -3.69 0.81 17.02
C PRO A 81 -5.12 0.37 17.30
N ASP A 82 -5.85 1.24 17.98
CA ASP A 82 -7.29 1.09 18.18
C ASP A 82 -8.01 1.54 16.90
N VAL A 83 -8.94 0.73 16.40
CA VAL A 83 -9.74 1.05 15.22
C VAL A 83 -10.45 2.40 15.40
N TYR A 84 -10.90 2.74 16.62
CA TYR A 84 -11.52 4.05 16.86
C TYR A 84 -10.55 5.22 16.73
N LYS A 85 -9.26 5.01 17.01
CA LYS A 85 -8.21 6.03 16.76
C LYS A 85 -7.94 6.19 15.27
N LEU A 86 -7.97 5.10 14.50
CA LEU A 86 -7.82 5.17 13.03
C LEU A 86 -8.96 5.98 12.39
N MET A 87 -10.16 5.91 12.96
CA MET A 87 -11.30 6.72 12.49
C MET A 87 -11.14 8.24 12.73
N ARG A 88 -10.11 8.66 13.46
CA ARG A 88 -9.81 10.07 13.79
C ARG A 88 -8.61 10.65 13.04
N ILE A 89 -7.98 9.88 12.13
CA ILE A 89 -6.80 10.36 11.39
C ILE A 89 -7.12 11.64 10.58
N HIS A 90 -8.33 11.76 10.05
CA HIS A 90 -8.79 12.95 9.33
C HIS A 90 -9.95 13.65 10.06
N GLU A 91 -9.72 14.06 11.30
CA GLU A 91 -10.70 14.83 12.08
C GLU A 91 -11.15 16.10 11.32
N GLU A 92 -12.47 16.26 11.21
CA GLU A 92 -13.08 17.40 10.54
C GLU A 92 -13.24 18.56 11.54
N ARG A 93 -12.40 19.59 11.39
CA ARG A 93 -12.37 20.74 12.30
C ARG A 93 -13.49 21.74 12.05
N GLU A 94 -13.97 21.82 10.82
CA GLU A 94 -14.95 22.82 10.38
C GLU A 94 -16.35 22.20 10.22
N ARG A 95 -17.39 22.93 10.60
CA ARG A 95 -18.76 22.48 10.39
C ARG A 95 -19.15 22.66 8.92
N HIS A 96 -19.40 21.56 8.23
CA HIS A 96 -19.96 21.61 6.89
C HIS A 96 -21.41 22.15 6.87
N PRO A 97 -21.83 22.91 5.84
CA PRO A 97 -23.19 23.50 5.76
C PRO A 97 -24.35 22.51 5.88
N SER A 98 -24.12 21.24 5.50
CA SER A 98 -25.14 20.19 5.62
C SER A 98 -25.34 19.69 7.06
N GLY A 99 -24.50 20.12 8.03
CA GLY A 99 -24.50 19.60 9.40
C GLY A 99 -24.03 18.14 9.54
N LEU A 100 -23.58 17.52 8.44
CA LEU A 100 -23.11 16.14 8.42
C LEU A 100 -21.60 16.08 8.49
N LEU A 101 -21.09 15.14 9.29
CA LEU A 101 -19.67 14.79 9.27
C LEU A 101 -19.25 14.28 7.88
N ARG A 102 -18.00 14.52 7.51
CA ARG A 102 -17.39 14.10 6.23
C ARG A 102 -17.64 12.63 5.91
N ARG A 103 -17.47 11.74 6.90
CA ARG A 103 -17.75 10.31 6.74
C ARG A 103 -19.22 10.04 6.40
N THR A 104 -20.14 10.75 7.04
CA THR A 104 -21.57 10.65 6.76
C THR A 104 -21.90 11.16 5.36
N ARG A 105 -21.23 12.23 4.91
CA ARG A 105 -21.33 12.75 3.54
C ARG A 105 -20.82 11.75 2.51
N PHE A 106 -19.69 11.09 2.77
CA PHE A 106 -19.17 10.01 1.92
C PHE A 106 -20.12 8.82 1.86
N ASN A 107 -20.63 8.35 3.00
CA ASN A 107 -21.60 7.24 3.05
C ASN A 107 -22.88 7.59 2.28
N ALA A 108 -23.40 8.81 2.42
CA ALA A 108 -24.54 9.28 1.64
C ALA A 108 -24.24 9.26 0.14
N TRP A 109 -23.05 9.73 -0.27
CA TRP A 109 -22.62 9.66 -1.66
C TRP A 109 -22.52 8.21 -2.18
N VAL A 110 -21.97 7.27 -1.40
CA VAL A 110 -21.89 5.84 -1.78
C VAL A 110 -23.27 5.23 -1.99
N ILE A 111 -24.22 5.53 -1.11
CA ILE A 111 -25.61 5.04 -1.24
C ILE A 111 -26.25 5.61 -2.51
N LEU A 112 -26.10 6.93 -2.74
CA LEU A 112 -26.63 7.57 -3.94
C LEU A 112 -25.99 7.01 -5.22
N TYR A 113 -24.67 6.79 -5.20
CA TYR A 113 -23.94 6.15 -6.30
C TYR A 113 -24.50 4.76 -6.59
N THR A 114 -24.69 3.95 -5.55
CA THR A 114 -25.25 2.62 -5.68
C THR A 114 -26.65 2.65 -6.28
N LEU A 115 -27.53 3.55 -5.81
CA LEU A 115 -28.88 3.68 -6.34
C LEU A 115 -28.90 4.12 -7.82
N VAL A 116 -28.06 5.10 -8.17
CA VAL A 116 -27.99 5.65 -9.54
C VAL A 116 -27.42 4.65 -10.54
N HIS A 117 -26.39 3.89 -10.16
CA HIS A 117 -25.67 3.00 -11.05
C HIS A 117 -26.20 1.56 -11.05
N HIS A 118 -26.69 1.08 -9.91
CA HIS A 118 -27.06 -0.32 -9.70
C HIS A 118 -28.51 -0.49 -9.22
N GLY A 119 -29.21 0.59 -8.88
CA GLY A 119 -30.59 0.54 -8.42
C GLY A 119 -31.62 0.50 -9.56
N PRO A 120 -32.91 0.63 -9.20
CA PRO A 120 -34.01 0.71 -10.16
C PRO A 120 -33.79 1.78 -11.23
N GLY A 121 -34.32 1.54 -12.45
CA GLY A 121 -34.13 2.42 -13.60
C GLY A 121 -34.52 3.89 -13.37
N TYR A 122 -35.46 4.14 -12.45
CA TYR A 122 -35.86 5.47 -12.01
C TYR A 122 -34.68 6.37 -11.59
N PHE A 123 -33.70 5.82 -10.87
CA PHE A 123 -32.60 6.61 -10.31
C PHE A 123 -31.53 7.00 -11.34
N ARG A 124 -31.51 6.37 -12.52
CA ARG A 124 -30.51 6.66 -13.57
C ARG A 124 -30.55 8.11 -14.06
N LYS A 125 -31.70 8.80 -13.93
CA LYS A 125 -31.86 10.21 -14.31
C LYS A 125 -30.94 11.14 -13.52
N PHE A 126 -30.60 10.78 -12.29
CA PHE A 126 -29.75 11.60 -11.41
C PHE A 126 -28.25 11.40 -11.65
N ARG A 127 -27.85 10.60 -12.65
CA ARG A 127 -26.43 10.30 -12.93
C ARG A 127 -25.59 11.55 -13.25
N ARG A 128 -26.21 12.58 -13.84
CA ARG A 128 -25.52 13.84 -14.12
C ARG A 128 -25.36 14.73 -12.89
N GLU A 129 -26.15 14.49 -11.84
CA GLU A 129 -26.21 15.33 -10.63
C GLU A 129 -25.36 14.78 -9.46
N LEU A 130 -25.00 13.49 -9.50
CA LEU A 130 -24.35 12.78 -8.39
C LEU A 130 -22.98 13.35 -7.96
N GLY A 131 -22.30 14.12 -8.83
CA GLY A 131 -21.00 14.70 -8.53
C GLY A 131 -19.90 13.66 -8.21
N LYS A 132 -18.76 14.14 -7.72
CA LYS A 132 -17.64 13.31 -7.21
C LYS A 132 -17.63 13.35 -5.68
N PRO A 133 -17.12 12.30 -5.01
CA PRO A 133 -16.97 12.34 -3.56
C PRO A 133 -15.93 13.40 -3.16
N GLU A 134 -16.01 13.86 -1.92
CA GLU A 134 -14.98 14.71 -1.32
C GLU A 134 -13.64 13.96 -1.29
N VAL A 135 -12.58 14.65 -1.71
CA VAL A 135 -11.24 14.08 -1.82
C VAL A 135 -10.45 14.39 -0.55
N ILE A 136 -9.87 13.36 0.08
CA ILE A 136 -8.97 13.46 1.23
C ILE A 136 -7.67 12.78 0.84
N GLU A 137 -6.53 13.50 0.93
CA GLU A 137 -5.18 12.94 0.73
C GLU A 137 -5.11 11.98 -0.46
N GLN A 138 -5.53 12.45 -1.63
CA GLN A 138 -5.56 11.62 -2.82
C GLN A 138 -4.16 11.12 -3.16
N ILE A 139 -3.99 9.80 -3.12
CA ILE A 139 -2.79 9.17 -3.67
C ILE A 139 -2.84 9.38 -5.20
N PRO A 140 -1.81 10.02 -5.79
CA PRO A 140 -1.74 10.21 -7.23
C PRO A 140 -1.85 8.86 -7.95
N LEU A 141 -2.55 8.82 -9.07
CA LEU A 141 -2.57 7.61 -9.90
C LEU A 141 -1.36 7.63 -10.83
N VAL A 142 -0.34 6.83 -10.50
CA VAL A 142 0.85 6.65 -11.33
C VAL A 142 1.02 5.17 -11.64
N LYS A 143 1.45 4.86 -12.87
CA LYS A 143 1.76 3.50 -13.25
C LYS A 143 3.07 3.08 -12.58
N THR A 144 3.00 2.15 -11.63
CA THR A 144 4.15 1.58 -10.95
C THR A 144 5.15 0.95 -11.93
N ARG A 145 6.40 1.40 -11.90
CA ARG A 145 7.51 0.73 -12.57
C ARG A 145 8.04 -0.44 -11.75
N GLN A 146 8.49 -1.45 -12.49
CA GLN A 146 8.92 -2.75 -11.98
C GLN A 146 10.25 -3.08 -12.63
N ILE A 147 11.32 -3.21 -11.84
CA ILE A 147 12.67 -3.46 -12.34
C ILE A 147 13.14 -4.83 -11.79
N PRO A 148 13.27 -5.86 -12.64
CA PRO A 148 13.83 -7.15 -12.21
C PRO A 148 15.29 -7.03 -11.77
N VAL A 149 15.71 -7.85 -10.80
CA VAL A 149 17.09 -7.94 -10.29
C VAL A 149 17.64 -9.35 -10.45
#